data_AF-K9GUK7-F1
#
_entry.id   AF-K9GUK7-F1
#
_cell.length_a   1.000
_cell.length_b   1.000
_cell.length_c   1.000
_cell.angle_alpha   90.00
_cell.angle_beta   90.00
_cell.angle_gamma   90.00
#
_symmetry.space_group_name_H-M   'P 1'
#
loop_
_entity.id
_entity.type
_entity.pdbx_description
1 polymer ?
#
loop_
_entity_poly.entity_id
_entity_poly.type
_entity_poly.pdbx_seq_one_letter_code
_entity_poly.pdbx_strand_id
1 'polypeptide(L)'
;MPSVFPYLQDKLLDECRIFKTNLDVQVHILQCDPDDRGKKRIKDVSRAVVELSVQTDRIINIALDMVAGAPDSEIIRRNTAFWSRGLDGHYKFEDVFLAIEHDLVNIMLALKNGPCDCYCADIAGCLDGMARKVSFHLNV
;
A
#
# COMPACT_ATOMS: atom_id res chain seq x y z
N MET A 1 -18.13 -26.13 8.72
CA MET A 1 -17.77 -24.72 8.47
C MET A 1 -16.26 -24.69 8.24
N PRO A 2 -15.76 -24.16 7.11
CA PRO A 2 -14.32 -23.97 6.94
C PRO A 2 -13.83 -23.05 8.06
N SER A 3 -12.66 -23.34 8.63
CA SER A 3 -12.04 -22.49 9.64
C SER A 3 -11.91 -21.07 9.08
N VAL A 4 -12.45 -20.08 9.77
CA VAL A 4 -12.41 -18.65 9.37
C VAL A 4 -10.95 -18.13 9.32
N PHE A 5 -10.05 -18.80 10.05
CA PHE A 5 -8.67 -18.37 10.29
C PHE A 5 -7.76 -18.27 9.06
N PRO A 6 -7.63 -19.28 8.16
CA PRO A 6 -6.75 -19.17 6.99
C PRO A 6 -7.27 -18.12 6.00
N TYR A 7 -8.60 -17.97 5.90
CA TYR A 7 -9.22 -17.12 4.89
C TYR A 7 -8.89 -15.63 5.07
N LEU A 8 -8.94 -15.10 6.30
CA LEU A 8 -8.64 -13.67 6.54
C LEU A 8 -7.15 -13.36 6.32
N GLN A 9 -6.27 -14.25 6.75
CA GLN A 9 -4.83 -14.10 6.51
C GLN A 9 -4.50 -14.14 5.02
N ASP A 10 -5.04 -15.13 4.30
CA ASP A 10 -4.81 -15.28 2.86
C ASP A 10 -5.36 -14.07 2.09
N LYS A 11 -6.56 -13.60 2.45
CA LYS A 11 -7.16 -12.39 1.89
C LYS A 11 -6.30 -11.15 2.13
N LEU A 12 -5.76 -10.98 3.34
CA LEU A 12 -4.88 -9.85 3.65
C LEU A 12 -3.61 -9.87 2.80
N LEU A 13 -2.96 -11.04 2.74
CA LEU A 13 -1.73 -11.22 1.96
C LEU A 13 -1.97 -11.00 0.48
N ASP A 14 -3.09 -11.46 -0.06
CA ASP A 14 -3.46 -11.26 -1.46
C ASP A 14 -3.68 -9.77 -1.77
N GLU A 15 -4.45 -9.06 -0.94
CA GLU A 15 -4.64 -7.61 -1.10
C GLU A 15 -3.34 -6.83 -1.02
N CYS A 16 -2.42 -7.21 -0.12
CA CYS A 16 -1.12 -6.55 0.00
C CYS A 16 -0.21 -6.83 -1.21
N ARG A 17 -0.28 -8.03 -1.81
CA ARG A 17 0.43 -8.35 -3.06
C ARG A 17 -0.10 -7.54 -4.25
N ILE A 18 -1.43 -7.44 -4.37
CA ILE A 18 -2.07 -6.63 -5.41
C ILE A 18 -1.66 -5.16 -5.26
N PHE A 19 -1.76 -4.64 -4.03
CA PHE A 19 -1.38 -3.26 -3.72
C PHE A 19 0.08 -2.97 -4.09
N LYS A 20 1.01 -3.82 -3.65
CA LYS A 20 2.43 -3.72 -3.98
C LYS A 20 2.66 -3.79 -5.50
N THR A 21 2.04 -4.76 -6.19
CA THR A 21 2.18 -4.90 -7.64
C THR A 21 1.70 -3.64 -8.36
N ASN A 22 0.59 -3.05 -7.91
CA ASN A 22 0.09 -1.80 -8.46
C ASN A 22 1.04 -0.63 -8.24
N LEU A 23 1.67 -0.53 -7.06
CA LEU A 23 2.75 0.44 -6.79
C LEU A 23 3.91 0.26 -7.77
N ASP A 24 4.43 -0.97 -7.91
CA ASP A 24 5.56 -1.29 -8.79
C ASP A 24 5.25 -0.93 -10.25
N VAL A 25 4.02 -1.17 -10.72
CA VAL A 25 3.56 -0.77 -12.05
C VAL A 25 3.58 0.76 -12.21
N GLN A 26 3.12 1.52 -11.21
CA GLN A 26 3.12 2.99 -11.30
C GLN A 26 4.55 3.55 -11.27
N VAL A 27 5.45 2.96 -10.46
CA VAL A 27 6.88 3.29 -10.46
C VAL A 27 7.46 3.13 -11.86
N HIS A 28 7.21 1.98 -12.50
CA HIS A 28 7.71 1.70 -13.84
C HIS A 28 7.17 2.68 -14.88
N ILE A 29 5.87 2.99 -14.85
CA ILE A 29 5.24 3.96 -15.77
C ILE A 29 5.86 5.35 -15.62
N LEU A 30 6.12 5.81 -14.39
CA LEU A 30 6.70 7.12 -14.13
C LEU A 30 8.15 7.23 -14.58
N GLN A 31 8.93 6.14 -14.45
CA GLN A 31 10.36 6.14 -14.79
C GLN A 31 10.64 5.98 -16.28
N CYS A 32 9.86 5.15 -16.99
CA CYS A 32 10.23 4.72 -18.34
C CYS A 32 9.37 5.32 -19.45
N ASP A 33 8.20 5.89 -19.15
CA ASP A 33 7.15 6.22 -20.13
C ASP A 33 7.07 5.19 -21.28
N PRO A 34 6.75 3.91 -20.97
CA PRO A 34 6.97 2.80 -21.88
C PRO A 34 6.20 2.87 -23.21
N ASP A 35 5.28 3.82 -23.33
CA ASP A 35 4.38 4.01 -24.47
C ASP A 35 4.50 5.42 -25.10
N ASP A 36 5.51 6.23 -24.74
CA ASP A 36 5.67 7.64 -25.15
C ASP A 36 4.39 8.48 -24.93
N ARG A 37 3.65 8.17 -23.85
CA ARG A 37 2.32 8.74 -23.59
C ARG A 37 2.38 10.17 -23.07
N GLY A 38 3.57 10.64 -22.66
CA GLY A 38 3.76 11.97 -22.10
C GLY A 38 2.75 12.27 -21.00
N LYS A 39 1.99 13.35 -21.14
CA LYS A 39 1.01 13.78 -20.11
C LYS A 39 -0.13 12.80 -19.86
N LYS A 40 -0.47 11.92 -20.82
CA LYS A 40 -1.52 10.91 -20.61
C LYS A 40 -1.12 9.91 -19.53
N ARG A 41 0.18 9.56 -19.46
CA ARG A 41 0.73 8.66 -18.43
C ARG A 41 0.48 9.20 -17.02
N ILE A 42 0.66 10.50 -16.81
CA ILE A 42 0.47 11.18 -15.52
C ILE A 42 -0.99 11.07 -15.07
N LYS A 43 -1.94 11.22 -16.01
CA LYS A 43 -3.37 11.09 -15.70
C LYS A 43 -3.75 9.67 -15.30
N ASP A 44 -3.17 8.67 -15.95
CA ASP A 44 -3.42 7.26 -15.64
C ASP A 44 -2.81 6.90 -14.28
N VAL A 45 -1.58 7.32 -14.01
CA VAL A 45 -0.93 7.17 -12.70
C VAL A 45 -1.74 7.88 -11.61
N SER A 46 -2.21 9.11 -11.85
CA SER A 46 -3.03 9.85 -10.89
C SER A 46 -4.30 9.10 -10.51
N ARG A 47 -4.94 8.40 -11.46
CA ARG A 47 -6.10 7.55 -11.17
C ARG A 47 -5.72 6.33 -10.34
N ALA A 48 -4.64 5.65 -10.71
CA ALA A 48 -4.15 4.49 -9.97
C ALA A 48 -3.78 4.84 -8.53
N VAL A 49 -3.18 6.02 -8.28
CA VAL A 49 -2.86 6.48 -6.92
C VAL A 49 -4.14 6.72 -6.08
N VAL A 50 -5.23 7.20 -6.69
CA VAL A 50 -6.54 7.29 -6.00
C VAL A 50 -7.02 5.89 -5.59
N GLU A 51 -6.94 4.92 -6.50
CA GLU A 51 -7.36 3.54 -6.24
C GLU A 51 -6.50 2.89 -5.15
N LEU A 52 -5.18 3.15 -5.16
CA LEU A 52 -4.26 2.72 -4.10
C LEU A 52 -4.66 3.33 -2.75
N SER A 53 -5.02 4.61 -2.70
CA SER A 53 -5.47 5.26 -1.45
C SER A 53 -6.75 4.64 -0.90
N VAL A 54 -7.68 4.19 -1.74
CA VAL A 54 -8.87 3.46 -1.28
C VAL A 54 -8.49 2.04 -0.84
N GLN A 55 -7.49 1.44 -1.49
CA GLN A 55 -7.02 0.10 -1.15
C GLN A 55 -6.30 0.06 0.21
N THR A 56 -5.63 1.15 0.65
CA THR A 56 -5.03 1.20 2.00
C THR A 56 -6.08 1.05 3.09
N ASP A 57 -7.21 1.74 3.00
CA ASP A 57 -8.35 1.58 3.92
C ASP A 57 -8.85 0.13 3.96
N ARG A 58 -8.96 -0.48 2.79
CA ARG A 58 -9.42 -1.87 2.67
C ARG A 58 -8.45 -2.84 3.34
N ILE A 59 -7.15 -2.62 3.17
CA ILE A 59 -6.10 -3.42 3.82
C ILE A 59 -6.16 -3.25 5.34
N ILE A 60 -6.29 -2.02 5.84
CA ILE A 60 -6.43 -1.73 7.28
C ILE A 60 -7.63 -2.49 7.87
N ASN A 61 -8.80 -2.41 7.22
CA ASN A 61 -10.01 -3.09 7.69
C ASN A 61 -9.84 -4.61 7.73
N ILE A 62 -9.27 -5.22 6.69
CA ILE A 62 -9.03 -6.68 6.68
C ILE A 62 -8.04 -7.08 7.78
N ALA A 63 -7.00 -6.27 8.00
CA ALA A 63 -6.01 -6.50 9.04
C ALA A 63 -6.62 -6.40 10.44
N LEU A 64 -7.50 -5.42 10.69
CA LEU A 64 -8.25 -5.31 11.94
C LEU A 64 -9.17 -6.52 12.17
N ASP A 65 -9.93 -6.93 11.14
CA ASP A 65 -10.78 -8.11 11.19
C ASP A 65 -9.96 -9.38 11.47
N MET A 66 -8.78 -9.50 10.87
CA MET A 66 -7.85 -10.61 11.11
C MET A 66 -7.35 -10.61 12.55
N VAL A 67 -6.95 -9.47 13.11
CA VAL A 67 -6.51 -9.40 14.52
C VAL A 67 -7.66 -9.74 15.48
N ALA A 68 -8.88 -9.29 15.19
CA ALA A 68 -10.04 -9.58 16.02
C ALA A 68 -10.49 -11.06 15.94
N GLY A 69 -10.50 -11.63 14.73
CA GLY A 69 -10.98 -12.99 14.50
C GLY A 69 -9.93 -14.09 14.64
N ALA A 70 -8.64 -13.74 14.48
CA ALA A 70 -7.51 -14.67 14.41
C ALA A 70 -6.24 -14.08 15.08
N PRO A 71 -6.28 -13.70 16.37
CA PRO A 71 -5.17 -13.05 17.06
C PRO A 71 -3.90 -13.92 17.17
N ASP A 72 -4.03 -15.24 17.01
CA ASP A 72 -2.95 -16.23 17.03
C ASP A 72 -2.47 -16.67 15.63
N SER A 73 -2.95 -15.99 14.58
CA SER A 73 -2.57 -16.28 13.18
C SER A 73 -1.06 -16.26 12.97
N GLU A 74 -0.60 -17.03 11.98
CA GLU A 74 0.82 -17.21 11.74
C GLU A 74 1.53 -15.90 11.41
N ILE A 75 0.89 -15.03 10.62
CA ILE A 75 1.43 -13.71 10.27
C ILE A 75 1.64 -12.82 11.50
N ILE A 76 0.75 -12.90 12.50
CA ILE A 76 0.89 -12.18 13.77
C ILE A 76 2.07 -12.74 14.55
N ARG A 77 2.17 -14.06 14.70
CA ARG A 77 3.26 -14.71 15.46
C ARG A 77 4.63 -14.42 14.86
N ARG A 78 4.74 -14.36 13.53
CA ARG A 78 6.01 -14.10 12.82
C ARG A 78 6.52 -12.68 13.03
N ASN A 79 5.64 -11.70 13.26
CA ASN A 79 6.03 -10.29 13.42
C ASN A 79 5.22 -9.58 14.53
N THR A 80 5.23 -10.15 15.73
CA THR A 80 4.40 -9.67 16.86
C THR A 80 4.59 -8.18 17.16
N ALA A 81 5.78 -7.64 16.94
CA ALA A 81 6.05 -6.22 17.13
C ALA A 81 5.23 -5.32 16.20
N PHE A 82 5.04 -5.72 14.94
CA PHE A 82 4.24 -4.97 13.95
C PHE A 82 2.74 -5.03 14.24
N TRP A 83 2.28 -6.14 14.81
CA TRP A 83 0.88 -6.38 15.18
C TRP A 83 0.53 -5.94 16.60
N SER A 84 1.47 -5.31 17.31
CA SER A 84 1.24 -4.77 18.65
C SER A 84 0.66 -3.37 18.61
N ARG A 85 -0.07 -2.98 19.65
CA ARG A 85 -0.54 -1.60 19.82
C ARG A 85 0.59 -0.67 20.23
N GLY A 86 0.57 0.55 19.67
CA GLY A 86 1.35 1.69 20.12
C GLY A 86 0.78 2.33 21.38
N LEU A 87 1.41 3.43 21.81
CA LEU A 87 0.99 4.21 22.98
C LEU A 87 -0.29 5.01 22.72
N ASP A 88 -0.58 5.30 21.46
CA ASP A 88 -1.81 5.95 20.97
C ASP A 88 -3.01 4.99 20.90
N GLY A 89 -2.79 3.70 21.08
CA GLY A 89 -3.83 2.67 21.06
C GLY A 89 -4.11 2.05 19.68
N HIS A 90 -3.49 2.57 18.61
CA HIS A 90 -3.51 1.97 17.27
C HIS A 90 -2.52 0.81 17.17
N TYR A 91 -2.80 -0.16 16.31
CA TYR A 91 -1.79 -1.14 15.93
C TYR A 91 -0.73 -0.49 15.04
N LYS A 92 0.55 -0.85 15.21
CA LYS A 92 1.63 -0.26 14.39
C LYS A 92 1.46 -0.51 12.89
N PHE A 93 0.73 -1.56 12.50
CA PHE A 93 0.37 -1.74 11.09
C PHE A 93 -0.56 -0.64 10.58
N GLU A 94 -1.52 -0.18 11.39
CA GLU A 94 -2.41 0.93 11.04
C GLU A 94 -1.57 2.17 10.75
N ASP A 95 -0.63 2.52 11.64
CA ASP A 95 0.24 3.68 11.47
C ASP A 95 1.03 3.65 10.15
N VAL A 96 1.51 2.46 9.75
CA VAL A 96 2.23 2.29 8.48
C VAL A 96 1.31 2.55 7.29
N PHE A 97 0.09 1.99 7.28
CA PHE A 97 -0.84 2.17 6.17
C PHE A 97 -1.46 3.56 6.14
N LEU A 98 -1.71 4.19 7.28
CA LEU A 98 -2.14 5.58 7.38
C LEU A 98 -1.05 6.55 6.89
N ALA A 99 0.22 6.28 7.21
CA ALA A 99 1.33 7.06 6.66
C ALA A 99 1.44 6.91 5.14
N ILE A 100 1.25 5.69 4.62
CA ILE A 100 1.22 5.43 3.17
C ILE A 100 0.05 6.18 2.52
N GLU A 101 -1.16 6.13 3.10
CA GLU A 101 -2.33 6.85 2.59
C GLU A 101 -2.07 8.36 2.52
N HIS A 102 -1.54 8.94 3.60
CA HIS A 102 -1.17 10.35 3.63
C HIS A 102 -0.17 10.71 2.53
N ASP A 103 0.85 9.88 2.31
CA ASP A 103 1.82 10.09 1.24
C ASP A 103 1.17 9.95 -0.16
N LEU A 104 0.25 8.99 -0.35
CA LEU A 104 -0.51 8.84 -1.59
C LEU A 104 -1.36 10.07 -1.89
N VAL A 105 -2.02 10.66 -0.88
CA VAL A 105 -2.78 11.92 -1.04
C VAL A 105 -1.87 13.05 -1.50
N ASN A 106 -0.67 13.19 -0.92
CA ASN A 106 0.31 14.19 -1.36
C ASN A 106 0.76 13.96 -2.81
N ILE A 107 0.99 12.70 -3.18
CA ILE A 107 1.32 12.31 -4.56
C ILE A 107 0.16 12.64 -5.52
N MET A 108 -1.09 12.41 -5.14
CA MET A 108 -2.25 12.77 -5.95
C MET A 108 -2.29 14.27 -6.25
N LEU A 109 -2.05 15.10 -5.24
CA LEU A 109 -2.01 16.56 -5.39
C LEU A 109 -0.85 16.98 -6.31
N ALA A 110 0.32 16.37 -6.13
CA ALA A 110 1.49 16.57 -6.98
C ALA A 110 1.20 16.24 -8.45
N LEU A 111 0.61 15.08 -8.73
CA LEU A 111 0.26 14.63 -10.08
C LEU A 111 -0.79 15.53 -10.74
N LYS A 112 -1.78 16.00 -9.97
CA LYS A 112 -2.83 16.91 -10.45
C LYS A 112 -2.28 18.24 -10.96
N ASN A 113 -1.18 18.71 -10.38
CA ASN A 113 -0.54 19.98 -10.76
C ASN A 113 0.31 19.86 -12.04
N GLY A 114 0.42 18.67 -12.65
CA GLY A 114 1.18 18.47 -13.88
C GLY A 114 2.69 18.53 -13.63
N PRO A 115 3.27 17.51 -12.95
CA PRO A 115 4.65 17.51 -12.51
C PRO A 115 5.65 17.53 -13.68
N CYS A 116 6.84 18.12 -13.47
CA CYS A 116 7.98 17.93 -14.38
C CYS A 116 8.48 16.48 -14.33
N ASP A 117 9.30 16.08 -15.32
CA ASP A 117 9.93 14.75 -15.31
C ASP A 117 10.81 14.52 -14.07
N CYS A 118 11.50 15.57 -13.59
CA CYS A 118 12.24 15.53 -12.32
C CYS A 118 11.38 15.05 -11.15
N TYR A 119 10.20 15.64 -11.02
CA TYR A 119 9.29 15.36 -9.93
C TYR A 119 8.55 14.03 -10.14
N CYS A 120 8.45 13.53 -11.37
CA CYS A 120 7.99 12.16 -11.64
C CYS A 120 8.94 11.10 -11.09
N ALA A 121 10.26 11.34 -11.15
CA ALA A 121 11.26 10.45 -10.55
C ALA A 121 11.16 10.46 -9.01
N ASP A 122 10.95 11.62 -8.39
CA ASP A 122 10.73 11.73 -6.95
C ASP A 122 9.46 10.97 -6.51
N ILE A 123 8.36 11.15 -7.24
CA ILE A 123 7.10 10.43 -6.99
C ILE A 123 7.33 8.91 -7.14
N ALA A 124 8.04 8.47 -8.18
CA ALA A 124 8.37 7.06 -8.36
C ALA A 124 9.19 6.52 -7.17
N GLY A 125 10.16 7.29 -6.67
CA GLY A 125 10.92 6.95 -5.47
C GLY A 125 10.04 6.79 -4.23
N CYS A 126 9.04 7.67 -4.05
CA CYS A 126 8.08 7.56 -2.96
C CYS A 126 7.23 6.27 -3.07
N LEU A 127 6.70 5.97 -4.26
CA LEU A 127 5.88 4.76 -4.50
C LEU A 127 6.69 3.47 -4.29
N ASP A 128 7.95 3.43 -4.75
CA ASP A 128 8.87 2.31 -4.49
C ASP A 128 9.16 2.16 -2.99
N GLY A 129 9.35 3.28 -2.28
CA GLY A 129 9.51 3.28 -0.82
C GLY A 129 8.31 2.66 -0.09
N MET A 130 7.08 2.93 -0.55
CA MET A 130 5.86 2.31 -0.02
C MET A 130 5.82 0.81 -0.30
N ALA A 131 6.11 0.39 -1.53
CA ALA A 131 6.12 -1.01 -1.93
C ALA A 131 7.09 -1.82 -1.05
N ARG A 132 8.29 -1.26 -0.80
CA ARG A 132 9.29 -1.86 0.10
C ARG A 132 8.82 -1.94 1.55
N LYS A 133 8.13 -0.91 2.07
CA LYS A 133 7.55 -0.96 3.43
C LYS A 133 6.53 -2.10 3.54
N VAL A 134 5.63 -2.23 2.56
CA VAL A 134 4.63 -3.31 2.53
C VAL A 134 5.31 -4.68 2.49
N SER A 135 6.28 -4.87 1.59
CA SER A 135 7.07 -6.11 1.52
C SER A 135 7.78 -6.44 2.81
N PHE A 136 8.43 -5.47 3.44
CA PHE A 136 9.20 -5.69 4.67
C PHE A 136 8.32 -6.16 5.82
N HIS A 137 7.16 -5.53 6.02
CA HIS A 137 6.30 -5.81 7.16
C HIS A 137 5.43 -7.06 7.00
N LEU A 138 4.99 -7.35 5.76
CA LEU A 138 4.02 -8.40 5.47
C LEU A 138 4.60 -9.59 4.72
N ASN A 139 5.88 -9.53 4.34
CA ASN A 139 6.61 -10.57 3.63
C ASN A 139 5.93 -10.98 2.30
N VAL A 140 5.58 -9.96 1.51
CA VAL A 140 4.90 -10.05 0.20
C VAL A 140 5.69 -9.43 -0.94
#